data_AF-A0A645HW59-F1
#
_entry.id   AF-A0A645HW59-F1
#
_cell.length_a   1.000
_cell.length_b   1.000
_cell.length_c   1.000
_cell.angle_alpha   90.00
_cell.angle_beta   90.00
_cell.angle_gamma   90.00
#
_symmetry.space_group_name_H-M   'P 1'
#
loop_
_entity.id
_entity.type
_entity.pdbx_description
1 polymer ?
#
loop_
_entity_poly.entity_id
_entity_poly.type
_entity_poly.pdbx_seq_one_letter_code
_entity_poly.pdbx_strand_id
1 'polypeptide(L)'
;MGFYRPHNPYTAPKRYFDLYNVDDIKLPETLPDDLNDIPDYAINNFIKDREKTALLNATGNYAQQLVRAYLACVSFADDRIGMILDALDASPYADNTMIVLIGDNGFHHGEKERWGKSALWREANHVPFIIVPPRMVSSIVPGSVCNTPVSLIDVYPTLLDLC
;
A
#
# COMPACT_ATOMS: atom_id res chain seq x y z
N MET A 1 15.92 0.48 4.31
CA MET A 1 15.13 1.59 4.91
C MET A 1 13.70 1.09 5.03
N GLY A 2 13.00 1.33 6.14
CA GLY A 2 11.61 0.91 6.33
C GLY A 2 10.74 2.08 6.75
N PHE A 3 9.76 2.46 5.92
CA PHE A 3 8.80 3.50 6.26
C PHE A 3 7.65 2.88 7.04
N TYR A 4 7.30 3.50 8.18
CA TYR A 4 6.19 3.02 9.01
C TYR A 4 4.81 3.36 8.43
N ARG A 5 4.71 4.46 7.68
CA ARG A 5 3.45 4.89 7.06
C ARG A 5 3.23 4.11 5.76
N PRO A 6 1.99 3.68 5.45
CA PRO A 6 0.71 4.12 6.03
C PRO A 6 0.13 3.24 7.16
N HIS A 7 0.93 2.45 7.88
CA HIS A 7 0.43 1.61 8.98
C HIS A 7 -0.36 2.42 10.03
N ASN A 8 -1.40 1.83 10.61
CA ASN A 8 -2.16 2.46 11.69
C ASN A 8 -1.33 2.55 12.99
N PRO A 9 -1.59 3.51 13.90
CA PRO A 9 -2.59 4.59 13.83
C PRO A 9 -2.22 5.65 12.80
N TYR A 10 -3.17 6.15 12.01
CA TYR A 10 -2.88 7.08 10.91
C TYR A 10 -2.43 8.45 11.43
N THR A 11 -1.12 8.70 11.40
CA THR A 11 -0.53 9.94 11.89
C THR A 11 0.40 10.54 10.85
N ALA A 12 0.07 11.74 10.39
CA ALA A 12 0.86 12.55 9.49
C ALA A 12 0.73 14.04 9.86
N PRO A 13 1.66 14.91 9.46
CA PRO A 13 1.49 16.35 9.60
C PRO A 13 0.21 16.86 8.92
N LYS A 14 -0.46 17.86 9.52
CA LYS A 14 -1.75 18.40 9.05
C LYS A 14 -1.75 18.72 7.56
N ARG A 15 -0.65 19.27 7.04
CA ARG A 15 -0.53 19.64 5.62
C ARG A 15 -0.86 18.50 4.64
N TYR A 16 -0.63 17.23 5.01
CA TYR A 16 -0.99 16.09 4.15
C TYR A 16 -2.48 15.72 4.25
N PHE A 17 -3.12 15.98 5.39
CA PHE A 17 -4.57 15.85 5.51
C PHE A 17 -5.30 16.95 4.72
N ASP A 18 -4.67 18.11 4.55
CA ASP A 18 -5.22 19.24 3.81
C ASP A 18 -5.16 19.04 2.28
N LEU A 19 -4.40 18.04 1.80
CA LEU A 19 -4.41 17.63 0.38
C LEU A 19 -5.71 16.94 -0.04
N TYR A 20 -6.48 16.45 0.94
CA TYR A 20 -7.63 15.60 0.71
C TYR A 20 -8.86 16.17 1.41
N ASN A 21 -9.81 16.65 0.61
CA ASN A 21 -11.14 16.96 1.11
C ASN A 21 -11.91 15.66 1.35
N VAL A 22 -12.56 15.52 2.51
CA VAL A 22 -13.26 14.29 2.90
C VAL A 22 -14.45 13.99 1.98
N ASP A 23 -15.12 15.02 1.48
CA ASP A 23 -16.32 14.86 0.65
C ASP A 23 -15.98 14.34 -0.76
N ASP A 24 -14.72 14.48 -1.18
CA ASP A 24 -14.20 14.01 -2.47
C ASP A 24 -13.59 12.60 -2.38
N ILE A 25 -13.53 12.02 -1.17
CA ILE A 25 -12.97 10.68 -0.96
C ILE A 25 -13.88 9.62 -1.53
N LYS A 26 -13.33 8.85 -2.47
CA LYS A 26 -13.96 7.66 -3.01
C LYS A 26 -13.58 6.45 -2.15
N LEU A 27 -14.59 5.78 -1.62
CA LEU A 27 -14.42 4.48 -1.00
C LEU A 27 -14.31 3.39 -2.08
N PRO A 28 -13.69 2.25 -1.78
CA PRO A 28 -13.78 1.09 -2.64
C PRO A 28 -15.23 0.68 -2.88
N GLU A 29 -15.49 0.08 -4.03
CA GLU A 29 -16.77 -0.56 -4.28
C GLU A 29 -16.91 -1.79 -3.39
N THR A 30 -18.03 -1.90 -2.67
CA THR A 30 -18.34 -3.05 -1.80
C THR A 30 -19.70 -3.63 -2.17
N LEU A 31 -19.86 -4.94 -1.92
CA LEU A 31 -21.12 -5.63 -2.14
C LEU A 31 -21.90 -5.74 -0.82
N PRO A 32 -23.24 -5.59 -0.82
CA PRO A 32 -24.05 -5.79 0.39
C PRO A 32 -23.91 -7.20 0.99
N ASP A 33 -23.68 -8.19 0.14
CA ASP A 33 -23.57 -9.61 0.52
C ASP A 33 -22.18 -10.18 0.19
N ASP A 34 -21.12 -9.39 0.41
CA ASP A 34 -19.76 -9.68 -0.06
C ASP A 34 -19.13 -10.97 0.53
N LEU A 35 -19.79 -11.60 1.49
CA LEU A 35 -19.34 -12.83 2.14
C LEU A 35 -20.17 -14.07 1.78
N ASN A 36 -21.20 -13.98 0.93
CA ASN A 36 -22.07 -15.12 0.60
C ASN A 36 -21.34 -16.26 -0.13
N ASP A 37 -20.18 -15.99 -0.73
CA ASP A 37 -19.31 -16.95 -1.39
C ASP A 37 -18.31 -17.62 -0.43
N ILE A 38 -18.33 -17.27 0.86
CA ILE A 38 -17.38 -17.73 1.86
C ILE A 38 -18.06 -18.72 2.83
N PRO A 39 -17.45 -19.89 3.11
CA PRO A 39 -18.01 -20.82 4.09
C PRO A 39 -18.12 -20.21 5.49
N ASP A 40 -19.19 -20.54 6.22
CA ASP A 40 -19.43 -20.07 7.60
C ASP A 40 -18.23 -20.31 8.52
N TYR A 41 -17.56 -21.45 8.38
CA TYR A 41 -16.35 -21.75 9.15
C TYR A 41 -15.28 -20.67 8.93
N ALA A 42 -15.06 -20.24 7.69
CA ALA A 42 -14.05 -19.25 7.37
C ALA A 42 -14.45 -17.86 7.88
N ILE A 43 -15.72 -17.48 7.72
CA ILE A 43 -16.26 -16.22 8.25
C ILE A 43 -16.06 -16.16 9.77
N ASN A 44 -16.51 -17.18 10.49
CA ASN A 44 -16.52 -17.21 11.96
C ASN A 44 -15.11 -17.29 12.58
N ASN A 45 -14.12 -17.85 11.86
CA ASN A 45 -12.77 -18.02 12.39
C ASN A 45 -11.77 -16.95 11.92
N PHE A 46 -11.95 -16.37 10.74
CA PHE A 46 -10.93 -15.51 10.12
C PHE A 46 -11.40 -14.08 9.83
N ILE A 47 -12.69 -13.78 9.91
CA ILE A 47 -13.25 -12.43 9.69
C ILE A 47 -13.72 -11.86 11.05
N LYS A 48 -12.75 -11.61 11.94
CA LYS A 48 -12.99 -11.36 13.37
C LYS A 48 -13.57 -9.97 13.74
N ASP A 49 -13.87 -9.11 12.78
CA ASP A 49 -14.30 -7.72 13.04
C ASP A 49 -15.48 -7.26 12.16
N ARG A 50 -16.27 -8.20 11.63
CA ARG A 50 -17.36 -7.90 10.68
C ARG A 50 -18.33 -6.82 11.19
N GLU A 51 -18.84 -6.98 12.40
CA GLU A 51 -19.77 -6.00 13.01
C GLU A 51 -19.13 -4.62 13.20
N LYS A 52 -17.84 -4.60 13.56
CA LYS A 52 -17.07 -3.37 13.69
C LYS A 52 -16.90 -2.71 12.32
N THR A 53 -16.57 -3.46 11.27
CA THR A 53 -16.51 -2.93 9.90
C THR A 53 -17.87 -2.38 9.47
N ALA A 54 -18.96 -3.10 9.73
CA ALA A 54 -20.31 -2.64 9.40
C ALA A 54 -20.63 -1.32 10.11
N LEU A 55 -20.30 -1.20 11.40
CA LEU A 55 -20.46 0.04 12.16
C LEU A 55 -19.63 1.18 11.57
N LEU A 56 -18.36 0.92 11.25
CA LEU A 56 -17.46 1.90 10.63
C LEU A 56 -18.03 2.43 9.30
N ASN A 57 -18.59 1.55 8.50
CA ASN A 57 -19.16 1.88 7.19
C ASN A 57 -20.51 2.60 7.31
N ALA A 58 -21.31 2.29 8.33
CA ALA A 58 -22.63 2.92 8.54
C ALA A 58 -22.57 4.27 9.27
N THR A 59 -21.44 4.61 9.90
CA THR A 59 -21.33 5.81 10.75
C THR A 59 -20.95 7.05 9.94
N GLY A 60 -21.96 7.80 9.46
CA GLY A 60 -21.76 9.10 8.83
C GLY A 60 -20.73 9.05 7.68
N ASN A 61 -19.67 9.86 7.77
CA ASN A 61 -18.54 9.85 6.82
C ASN A 61 -17.27 9.19 7.39
N TYR A 62 -17.39 8.31 8.39
CA TYR A 62 -16.24 7.77 9.11
C TYR A 62 -15.31 6.95 8.21
N ALA A 63 -15.86 6.10 7.32
CA ALA A 63 -15.06 5.36 6.34
C ALA A 63 -14.25 6.31 5.43
N GLN A 64 -14.87 7.41 4.97
CA GLN A 64 -14.18 8.42 4.17
C GLN A 64 -13.07 9.09 4.96
N GLN A 65 -13.28 9.39 6.25
CA GLN A 65 -12.23 9.93 7.13
C GLN A 65 -11.07 8.96 7.32
N LEU A 66 -11.33 7.65 7.42
CA LEU A 66 -10.28 6.63 7.51
C LEU A 66 -9.46 6.55 6.23
N VAL A 67 -10.11 6.49 5.07
CA VAL A 67 -9.41 6.49 3.77
C VAL A 67 -8.64 7.80 3.58
N ARG A 68 -9.22 8.95 3.94
CA ARG A 68 -8.53 10.25 3.94
C ARG A 68 -7.25 10.20 4.77
N ALA A 69 -7.31 9.63 5.98
CA ALA A 69 -6.17 9.53 6.86
C ALA A 69 -5.09 8.58 6.32
N TYR A 70 -5.51 7.48 5.69
CA TYR A 70 -4.60 6.56 5.01
C TYR A 70 -3.89 7.26 3.84
N LEU A 71 -4.62 7.95 2.98
CA LEU A 71 -4.06 8.71 1.85
C LEU A 71 -3.10 9.82 2.31
N ALA A 72 -3.44 10.55 3.37
CA ALA A 72 -2.54 11.53 3.99
C ALA A 72 -1.22 10.89 4.46
N CYS A 73 -1.28 9.66 5.02
CA CYS A 73 -0.09 8.92 5.39
C CYS A 73 0.72 8.44 4.18
N VAL A 74 0.05 8.07 3.08
CA VAL A 74 0.70 7.72 1.80
C VAL A 74 1.45 8.93 1.24
N SER A 75 0.82 10.10 1.12
CA SER A 75 1.52 11.33 0.68
C SER A 75 2.68 11.70 1.57
N PHE A 76 2.53 11.50 2.88
CA PHE A 76 3.62 11.75 3.80
C PHE A 76 4.79 10.79 3.55
N ALA A 77 4.53 9.49 3.37
CA ALA A 77 5.57 8.51 3.04
C ALA A 77 6.25 8.85 1.71
N ASP A 78 5.48 9.22 0.69
CA ASP A 78 5.97 9.64 -0.63
C ASP A 78 6.92 10.84 -0.54
N ASP A 79 6.54 11.89 0.17
CA ASP A 79 7.41 13.06 0.37
C ASP A 79 8.69 12.73 1.16
N ARG A 80 8.65 11.74 2.07
CA ARG A 80 9.86 11.25 2.75
C ARG A 80 10.74 10.40 1.83
N ILE A 81 10.15 9.62 0.91
CA ILE A 81 10.88 8.90 -0.13
C ILE A 81 11.57 9.91 -1.05
N GLY A 82 10.87 10.94 -1.52
CA GLY A 82 11.43 12.01 -2.35
C GLY A 82 12.66 12.65 -1.72
N MET A 83 12.59 13.00 -0.43
CA MET A 83 13.74 13.54 0.31
C MET A 83 14.98 12.62 0.31
N ILE A 84 14.80 11.30 0.34
CA ILE A 84 15.90 10.33 0.28
C ILE A 84 16.45 10.22 -1.14
N LEU A 85 15.57 10.25 -2.14
CA LEU A 85 15.98 10.23 -3.55
C LEU A 85 16.76 11.50 -3.91
N ASP A 86 16.33 12.68 -3.46
CA ASP A 86 17.05 13.94 -3.64
C ASP A 86 18.46 13.88 -3.03
N ALA A 87 18.58 13.28 -1.84
CA ALA A 87 19.87 13.11 -1.18
C ALA A 87 20.77 12.10 -1.91
N LEU A 88 20.20 11.01 -2.45
CA LEU A 88 20.93 10.04 -3.27
C LEU A 88 21.43 10.70 -4.56
N ASP A 89 20.59 11.50 -5.21
CA ASP A 89 20.90 12.21 -6.45
C ASP A 89 22.02 13.25 -6.28
N ALA A 90 22.08 13.91 -5.12
CA ALA A 90 23.16 14.82 -4.78
C ALA A 90 24.46 14.13 -4.32
N SER A 91 24.46 12.80 -4.18
CA SER A 91 25.59 12.03 -3.67
C SER A 91 26.48 11.50 -4.82
N PRO A 92 27.74 11.12 -4.55
CA PRO A 92 28.58 10.45 -5.54
C PRO A 92 28.08 9.04 -5.94
N TYR A 93 27.00 8.54 -5.32
CA TYR A 93 26.45 7.21 -5.55
C TYR A 93 25.25 7.19 -6.51
N ALA A 94 24.82 8.36 -7.01
CA ALA A 94 23.63 8.50 -7.84
C ALA A 94 23.61 7.56 -9.06
N ASP A 95 24.77 7.36 -9.70
CA ASP A 95 24.85 6.58 -10.93
C ASP A 95 25.01 5.07 -10.72
N ASN A 96 25.42 4.64 -9.51
CA ASN A 96 25.76 3.25 -9.19
C ASN A 96 24.85 2.65 -8.08
N THR A 97 23.65 3.19 -7.90
CA THR A 97 22.71 2.70 -6.87
C THR A 97 21.48 2.08 -7.50
N MET A 98 21.19 0.83 -7.15
CA MET A 98 19.91 0.20 -7.42
C MET A 98 18.89 0.60 -6.36
N ILE A 99 17.65 0.87 -6.78
CA ILE A 99 16.53 1.19 -5.89
C ILE A 99 15.47 0.10 -6.02
N VAL A 100 15.09 -0.50 -4.90
CA VAL A 100 13.97 -1.44 -4.83
C VAL A 100 12.94 -0.89 -3.84
N LEU A 101 11.75 -0.53 -4.36
CA LEU A 101 10.61 -0.07 -3.57
C LEU A 101 9.55 -1.16 -3.52
N ILE A 102 9.26 -1.66 -2.32
CA ILE A 102 8.27 -2.70 -2.06
C ILE A 102 7.35 -2.34 -0.90
N GLY A 103 6.11 -2.81 -0.95
CA GLY A 103 5.23 -2.91 0.23
C GLY A 103 5.34 -4.30 0.88
N ASP A 104 5.17 -4.40 2.19
CA ASP A 104 5.17 -5.69 2.92
C ASP A 104 3.85 -6.45 2.77
N ASN A 105 2.75 -5.73 2.63
CA ASN A 105 1.40 -6.23 2.38
C ASN A 105 0.49 -5.08 1.93
N GLY A 106 -0.69 -5.43 1.45
CA GLY A 106 -1.76 -4.49 1.15
C GLY A 106 -2.67 -4.22 2.35
N PHE A 107 -3.82 -3.59 2.12
CA PHE A 107 -4.78 -3.21 3.16
C PHE A 107 -6.19 -3.06 2.59
N HIS A 108 -7.17 -3.68 3.24
CA HIS A 108 -8.59 -3.51 2.96
C HIS A 108 -9.13 -2.19 3.53
N HIS A 109 -9.99 -1.52 2.76
CA HIS A 109 -10.66 -0.27 3.12
C HIS A 109 -12.19 -0.41 3.10
N GLY A 110 -12.69 -1.61 3.39
CA GLY A 110 -14.12 -1.93 3.49
C GLY A 110 -14.54 -3.15 2.69
N GLU A 111 -13.75 -3.55 1.67
CA GLU A 111 -14.02 -4.74 0.84
C GLU A 111 -14.08 -6.00 1.70
N LYS A 112 -14.94 -6.97 1.32
CA LYS A 112 -15.15 -8.21 2.06
C LYS A 112 -15.53 -7.98 3.52
N GLU A 113 -16.29 -6.92 3.76
CA GLU A 113 -16.70 -6.44 5.08
C GLU A 113 -15.52 -6.31 6.05
N ARG A 114 -14.36 -5.84 5.54
CA ARG A 114 -13.10 -5.85 6.27
C ARG A 114 -12.32 -4.55 6.16
N TRP A 115 -11.60 -4.26 7.25
CA TRP A 115 -10.47 -3.35 7.26
C TRP A 115 -9.22 -4.09 7.74
N GLY A 116 -8.05 -3.82 7.16
CA GLY A 116 -6.79 -4.48 7.55
C GLY A 116 -6.22 -5.45 6.52
N LYS A 117 -5.27 -6.28 6.95
CA LYS A 117 -4.34 -7.00 6.03
C LYS A 117 -4.24 -8.51 6.19
N SER A 118 -4.89 -9.10 7.20
CA SER A 118 -4.77 -10.53 7.48
C SER A 118 -5.73 -11.37 6.64
N ALA A 119 -5.62 -11.26 5.31
CA ALA A 119 -6.58 -11.81 4.35
C ALA A 119 -5.89 -12.40 3.11
N LEU A 120 -6.62 -13.24 2.36
CA LEU A 120 -6.12 -13.88 1.14
C LEU A 120 -6.51 -13.12 -0.15
N TRP A 121 -7.36 -12.10 -0.04
CA TRP A 121 -7.79 -11.32 -1.21
C TRP A 121 -6.69 -10.39 -1.71
N ARG A 122 -6.89 -9.88 -2.93
CA ARG A 122 -5.90 -9.07 -3.64
C ARG A 122 -5.53 -7.82 -2.85
N GLU A 123 -6.49 -7.17 -2.21
CA GLU A 123 -6.34 -5.91 -1.47
C GLU A 123 -5.31 -6.05 -0.35
N ALA A 124 -5.19 -7.23 0.27
CA ALA A 124 -4.24 -7.51 1.34
C ALA A 124 -2.86 -8.00 0.86
N ASN A 125 -2.74 -8.45 -0.39
CA ASN A 125 -1.53 -9.15 -0.88
C ASN A 125 -0.88 -8.49 -2.10
N HIS A 126 -1.57 -7.58 -2.78
CA HIS A 126 -1.06 -6.88 -3.96
C HIS A 126 -0.38 -5.58 -3.56
N VAL A 127 0.95 -5.56 -3.67
CA VAL A 127 1.82 -4.48 -3.19
C VAL A 127 2.52 -3.79 -4.35
N PRO A 128 2.96 -2.52 -4.17
CA PRO A 128 3.91 -1.93 -5.10
C PRO A 128 5.21 -2.76 -5.11
N PHE A 129 5.75 -2.98 -6.30
CA PHE A 129 7.05 -3.60 -6.52
C PHE A 129 7.72 -2.88 -7.68
N ILE A 130 8.68 -2.01 -7.38
CA ILE A 130 9.40 -1.20 -8.36
C ILE A 130 10.90 -1.46 -8.18
N ILE A 131 11.58 -1.78 -9.28
CA ILE A 131 13.04 -1.87 -9.35
C ILE A 131 13.52 -0.79 -10.31
N VAL A 132 14.44 0.04 -9.86
CA VAL A 132 15.17 1.00 -10.69
C VAL A 132 16.63 0.55 -10.69
N PRO A 133 17.18 0.14 -11.84
CA PRO A 133 18.59 -0.23 -11.91
C PRO A 133 19.49 1.02 -11.72
N PRO A 134 20.79 0.84 -11.45
CA PRO A 134 21.74 1.93 -11.49
C PRO A 134 21.67 2.70 -12.81
N ARG A 135 21.82 4.04 -12.78
CA ARG A 135 21.68 4.89 -13.98
C ARG A 135 22.67 4.53 -15.08
N MET A 136 23.81 3.95 -14.71
CA MET A 136 24.81 3.46 -15.66
C MET A 136 24.35 2.21 -16.46
N VAL A 137 23.28 1.53 -16.03
CA VAL A 137 22.67 0.40 -16.74
C VAL A 137 21.60 0.93 -17.69
N SER A 138 21.89 0.92 -18.99
CA SER A 138 21.00 1.46 -20.02
C SER A 138 20.06 0.43 -20.69
N SER A 139 20.08 -0.83 -20.23
CA SER A 139 19.34 -1.93 -20.85
C SER A 139 17.85 -1.98 -20.48
N ILE A 140 17.42 -1.26 -19.45
CA ILE A 140 16.03 -1.22 -18.98
C ILE A 140 15.43 0.14 -19.34
N VAL A 141 14.31 0.12 -20.05
CA VAL A 141 13.58 1.34 -20.44
C VAL A 141 12.76 1.84 -19.24
N PRO A 142 12.89 3.11 -18.81
CA PRO A 142 12.07 3.68 -17.75
C PRO A 142 10.57 3.55 -18.04
N GLY A 143 9.78 3.22 -17.02
CA GLY A 143 8.33 3.02 -17.15
C GLY A 143 7.92 1.67 -17.75
N SER A 144 8.86 0.75 -17.99
CA SER A 144 8.54 -0.63 -18.37
C SER A 144 7.66 -1.31 -17.32
N VAL A 145 6.69 -2.10 -17.78
CA VAL A 145 5.75 -2.83 -16.91
C VAL A 145 5.95 -4.33 -17.09
N CYS A 146 6.17 -5.04 -15.98
CA CYS A 146 6.17 -6.50 -15.95
C CYS A 146 4.77 -6.99 -15.54
N ASN A 147 4.11 -7.74 -16.41
CA ASN A 147 2.81 -8.34 -16.10
C ASN A 147 2.90 -9.77 -15.54
N THR A 148 4.12 -10.32 -15.45
CA THR A 148 4.35 -11.64 -14.86
C THR A 148 4.10 -11.57 -13.35
N PRO A 149 3.29 -12.47 -12.77
CA PRO A 149 3.15 -12.56 -11.33
C PRO A 149 4.50 -12.85 -10.67
N VAL A 150 4.83 -12.07 -9.64
CA VAL A 150 6.05 -12.23 -8.82
C VAL A 150 5.67 -12.22 -7.34
N SER A 151 6.59 -12.66 -6.50
CA SER A 151 6.42 -12.73 -5.05
C SER A 151 7.53 -11.96 -4.33
N LEU A 152 7.25 -11.49 -3.12
CA LEU A 152 8.26 -10.85 -2.27
C LEU A 152 9.42 -11.79 -1.92
N ILE A 153 9.23 -13.12 -2.01
CA ILE A 153 10.33 -14.09 -1.84
C ILE A 153 11.38 -13.99 -2.94
N ASP A 154 11.00 -13.47 -4.12
CA ASP A 154 11.89 -13.35 -5.27
C ASP A 154 12.88 -12.19 -5.10
N VAL A 155 12.65 -11.27 -4.15
CA VAL A 155 13.54 -10.13 -3.89
C VAL A 155 14.95 -10.60 -3.54
N TYR A 156 15.09 -11.59 -2.66
CA TYR A 156 16.40 -12.07 -2.22
C TYR A 156 17.26 -12.64 -3.37
N PRO A 157 16.79 -13.65 -4.14
CA PRO A 157 17.57 -14.16 -5.27
C PRO A 157 17.79 -13.11 -6.36
N THR A 158 16.82 -12.23 -6.61
CA THR A 158 16.97 -11.13 -7.58
C THR A 158 18.12 -10.20 -7.20
N LEU A 159 18.25 -9.84 -5.92
CA LEU A 159 19.34 -8.98 -5.47
C LEU A 159 20.70 -9.68 -5.55
N LEU A 160 20.78 -10.99 -5.31
CA LEU A 160 22.03 -11.75 -5.48
C LEU A 160 22.49 -11.82 -6.94
N ASP A 161 21.56 -11.90 -7.88
CA ASP A 161 21.90 -11.93 -9.30
C ASP A 161 22.32 -10.56 -9.84
N LEU A 162 21.96 -9.47 -9.16
CA LEU A 162 22.15 -8.10 -9.60
C LEU A 162 23.31 -7.34 -8.91
N CYS A 163 23.78 -7.83 -7.75
CA CYS A 163 24.77 -7.16 -6.89
C CYS A 163 26.00 -8.05 -6.64
#